data_AF-A0A9Q8JIN7-F1
#
_entry.id   AF-A0A9Q8JIN7-F1
#
_cell.length_a   1.000
_cell.length_b   1.000
_cell.length_c   1.000
_cell.angle_alpha   90.00
_cell.angle_beta   90.00
_cell.angle_gamma   90.00
#
_symmetry.space_group_name_H-M   'P 1'
#
loop_
_entity.id
_entity.type
_entity.pdbx_description
1 polymer ?
#
loop_
_entity_poly.entity_id
_entity_poly.type
_entity_poly.pdbx_seq_one_letter_code
_entity_poly.pdbx_strand_id
1 'polypeptide(L)'
;MEIIVGKLSNRQMAPFGQLLNMFSDAAEARLHYQQAQSISAGLLFVDNEAVVGAVLYRNEGGHIVLVSTLAWKTVDRLTLFEQLMMYFSKHRMKTLQMKVAPNQANSPLLDGFERVDELTYRRTFSYPVALVLGGGGAHGAFEAGVFDVLKSRGIIPHEVLGVSVGSINAMSFMHLDSTISHATWDTLTTDVVYEVPEVGVSRVDFSKTVATHLVGRHYFEKESLRQLIYPVVAHELATPRLVEMTLVATELPLLRPASFSVTDETTADELTDWILASSAFYPVVSPVMINGKQYIDGGYSNNLPINIAADHGAKEIYAVSIMDGVPEDWTRPDDAVVHYIRTPWQFGPLLDFFPDLSGEYVTLGEIRTKQVLGELGGYYYALPADVDVSWLGGVQLVKWLATDPVTAPIANALTELPVWLAWQQWLARDIDPDATGDEAGQGLATIERLARLLAVDKLQEYDLTTFVAAIVAAGRTNRQALPTPTHHLTRTYILANLDVVLTGVLYLLSKSEKTSRISK
;
A
#
# COMPACT_ATOMS: atom_id res chain seq x y z
N MET A 1 -10.71 27.32 -4.46
CA MET A 1 -9.45 27.87 -4.96
C MET A 1 -8.52 26.76 -5.45
N GLU A 2 -8.11 26.81 -6.71
CA GLU A 2 -7.25 25.85 -7.41
C GLU A 2 -5.90 26.50 -7.73
N ILE A 3 -4.82 25.72 -7.76
CA ILE A 3 -3.49 26.19 -8.16
C ILE A 3 -3.16 25.63 -9.54
N ILE A 4 -2.95 26.51 -10.51
CA ILE A 4 -2.58 26.14 -11.88
C ILE A 4 -1.18 26.66 -12.21
N VAL A 5 -0.45 25.91 -13.02
CA VAL A 5 0.86 26.35 -13.54
C VAL A 5 0.62 27.24 -14.75
N GLY A 6 1.16 28.46 -14.73
CA GLY A 6 0.90 29.42 -15.81
C GLY A 6 1.70 30.72 -15.72
N LYS A 7 1.61 31.53 -16.78
CA LYS A 7 2.24 32.86 -16.87
C LYS A 7 1.17 33.95 -16.91
N LEU A 8 1.36 35.02 -16.13
CA LEU A 8 0.51 36.22 -16.20
C LEU A 8 1.09 37.24 -17.18
N SER A 9 0.21 37.92 -17.92
CA SER A 9 0.59 39.09 -18.71
C SER A 9 0.76 40.34 -17.84
N ASN A 10 1.56 41.30 -18.31
CA ASN A 10 1.77 42.60 -17.64
C ASN A 10 0.45 43.34 -17.31
N ARG A 11 -0.60 43.16 -18.12
CA ARG A 11 -1.91 43.79 -17.92
C ARG A 11 -2.74 43.12 -16.83
N GLN A 12 -2.62 41.80 -16.70
CA GLN A 12 -3.29 41.04 -15.63
C GLN A 12 -2.67 41.33 -14.26
N MET A 13 -1.41 41.77 -14.19
CA MET A 13 -0.70 42.04 -12.93
C MET A 13 -1.00 43.39 -12.27
N ALA A 14 -1.62 44.34 -12.97
CA ALA A 14 -1.85 45.70 -12.47
C ALA A 14 -2.62 45.81 -11.13
N PRO A 15 -3.65 44.98 -10.84
CA PRO A 15 -4.45 45.10 -9.61
C PRO A 15 -3.85 44.40 -8.38
N PHE A 16 -2.75 43.65 -8.52
CA PHE A 16 -2.18 42.86 -7.43
C PHE A 16 -1.36 43.69 -6.44
N GLY A 17 -1.46 43.33 -5.15
CA GLY A 17 -0.55 43.73 -4.07
C GLY A 17 0.38 42.59 -3.66
N GLN A 18 1.37 42.86 -2.82
CA GLN A 18 2.28 41.82 -2.30
C GLN A 18 1.53 40.89 -1.34
N LEU A 19 1.73 39.58 -1.50
CA LEU A 19 1.18 38.56 -0.59
C LEU A 19 2.02 38.49 0.69
N LEU A 20 3.30 38.17 0.53
CA LEU A 20 4.35 38.32 1.53
C LEU A 20 5.10 39.56 1.11
N ASN A 21 5.30 40.56 1.97
CA ASN A 21 6.00 41.77 1.58
C ASN A 21 7.50 41.48 1.34
N MET A 22 7.88 40.69 0.33
CA MET A 22 9.26 40.25 0.11
C MET A 22 10.16 41.40 -0.36
N PHE A 23 9.55 42.46 -0.85
CA PHE A 23 10.17 43.66 -1.39
C PHE A 23 9.61 44.90 -0.70
N SER A 24 10.31 46.02 -0.79
CA SER A 24 9.93 47.28 -0.13
C SER A 24 8.57 47.81 -0.59
N ASP A 25 8.20 47.59 -1.86
CA ASP A 25 6.89 47.94 -2.40
C ASP A 25 6.44 47.06 -3.59
N ALA A 26 5.19 47.24 -4.00
CA ALA A 26 4.60 46.50 -5.11
C ALA A 26 5.27 46.78 -6.47
N ALA A 27 5.96 47.92 -6.63
CA ALA A 27 6.66 48.24 -7.87
C ALA A 27 7.98 47.47 -7.97
N GLU A 28 8.75 47.39 -6.88
CA GLU A 28 9.96 46.57 -6.78
C GLU A 28 9.64 45.07 -6.99
N ALA A 29 8.57 44.57 -6.38
CA ALA A 29 8.12 43.19 -6.57
C ALA A 29 7.78 42.86 -8.04
N ARG A 30 7.20 43.83 -8.77
CA ARG A 30 6.89 43.71 -10.20
C ARG A 30 8.15 43.74 -11.06
N LEU A 31 9.13 44.59 -10.72
CA LEU A 31 10.41 44.63 -11.42
C LEU A 31 11.14 43.29 -11.31
N HIS A 32 11.23 42.72 -10.10
CA HIS A 32 11.82 41.41 -9.88
C HIS A 32 11.04 40.30 -10.59
N TYR A 33 9.71 40.35 -10.60
CA TYR A 33 8.87 39.43 -11.38
C TYR A 33 9.23 39.49 -12.87
N GLN A 34 9.28 40.68 -13.46
CA GLN A 34 9.59 40.88 -14.88
C GLN A 34 11.00 40.41 -15.26
N GLN A 35 11.97 40.62 -14.37
CA GLN A 35 13.34 40.15 -14.55
C GLN A 35 13.46 38.62 -14.39
N ALA A 36 12.63 38.01 -13.55
CA ALA A 36 12.67 36.57 -13.26
C ALA A 36 11.89 35.70 -14.26
N GLN A 37 11.05 36.28 -15.13
CA GLN A 37 10.25 35.55 -16.12
C GLN A 37 11.08 34.69 -17.10
N SER A 38 12.38 34.92 -17.22
CA SER A 38 13.29 34.14 -18.06
C SER A 38 13.88 32.90 -17.37
N ILE A 39 13.70 32.72 -16.05
CA ILE A 39 14.41 31.69 -15.25
C ILE A 39 13.48 30.97 -14.23
N SER A 40 12.23 31.42 -14.01
CA SER A 40 11.36 30.93 -12.93
C SER A 40 10.09 30.19 -13.38
N ALA A 41 9.61 29.27 -12.54
CA ALA A 41 8.29 28.65 -12.64
C ALA A 41 7.23 29.53 -11.93
N GLY A 42 5.97 29.41 -12.36
CA GLY A 42 4.87 30.25 -11.88
C GLY A 42 3.63 29.46 -11.48
N LEU A 43 3.09 29.77 -10.30
CA LEU A 43 1.81 29.27 -9.79
C LEU A 43 0.79 30.39 -9.81
N LEU A 44 -0.43 30.09 -10.27
CA LEU A 44 -1.57 30.99 -10.23
C LEU A 44 -2.62 30.39 -9.31
N PHE A 45 -3.13 31.19 -8.39
CA PHE A 45 -4.25 30.85 -7.53
C PHE A 45 -5.52 31.33 -8.21
N VAL A 46 -6.45 30.42 -8.46
CA VAL A 46 -7.70 30.68 -9.16
C VAL A 46 -8.87 30.40 -8.24
N ASP A 47 -9.76 31.36 -8.09
CA ASP A 47 -11.01 31.20 -7.34
C ASP A 47 -12.19 31.66 -8.21
N ASN A 48 -13.18 30.79 -8.40
CA ASN A 48 -14.32 31.01 -9.30
C ASN A 48 -13.89 31.53 -10.70
N GLU A 49 -12.95 30.83 -11.35
CA GLU A 49 -12.37 31.18 -12.67
C GLU A 49 -11.57 32.50 -12.73
N ALA A 50 -11.42 33.21 -11.61
CA ALA A 50 -10.62 34.44 -11.54
C ALA A 50 -9.26 34.19 -10.88
N VAL A 51 -8.19 34.72 -11.46
CA VAL A 51 -6.86 34.66 -10.83
C VAL A 51 -6.84 35.63 -9.64
N VAL A 52 -6.69 35.07 -8.44
CA VAL A 52 -6.68 35.79 -7.15
C VAL A 52 -5.28 35.92 -6.53
N GLY A 53 -4.31 35.13 -7.02
CA GLY A 53 -2.91 35.20 -6.59
C GLY A 53 -1.92 34.66 -7.62
N ALA A 54 -0.65 35.00 -7.45
CA ALA A 54 0.44 34.51 -8.27
C ALA A 54 1.74 34.39 -7.47
N VAL A 55 2.48 33.31 -7.68
CA VAL A 55 3.76 33.06 -7.06
C VAL A 55 4.78 32.67 -8.12
N LEU A 56 5.92 33.37 -8.13
CA LEU A 56 7.10 32.98 -8.89
C LEU A 56 8.13 32.37 -7.95
N TYR A 57 8.74 31.28 -8.39
CA TYR A 57 9.77 30.61 -7.64
C TYR A 57 10.83 29.99 -8.55
N ARG A 58 12.01 29.74 -7.99
CA ARG A 58 13.03 28.86 -8.56
C ARG A 58 13.00 27.52 -7.84
N ASN A 59 13.19 26.43 -8.58
CA ASN A 59 13.32 25.09 -8.03
C ASN A 59 14.70 24.54 -8.36
N GLU A 60 15.50 24.28 -7.34
CA GLU A 60 16.83 23.70 -7.45
C GLU A 60 16.83 22.35 -6.71
N GLY A 61 16.43 21.27 -7.40
CA GLY A 61 16.45 19.91 -6.83
C GLY A 61 15.55 19.72 -5.60
N GLY A 62 14.39 20.39 -5.57
CA GLY A 62 13.44 20.39 -4.45
C GLY A 62 13.63 21.54 -3.46
N HIS A 63 14.66 22.38 -3.66
CA HIS A 63 14.83 23.61 -2.89
C HIS A 63 14.13 24.77 -3.61
N ILE A 64 13.04 25.23 -3.02
CA ILE A 64 12.22 26.32 -3.55
C ILE A 64 12.73 27.65 -3.02
N VAL A 65 13.04 28.58 -3.91
CA VAL A 65 13.30 29.98 -3.55
C VAL A 65 12.19 30.83 -4.13
N LEU A 66 11.36 31.40 -3.26
CA LEU A 66 10.33 32.34 -3.69
C LEU A 66 11.00 33.60 -4.23
N VAL A 67 10.62 33.97 -5.45
CA VAL A 67 11.13 35.16 -6.13
C VAL A 67 10.14 36.30 -5.99
N SER A 68 8.85 36.06 -6.16
CA SER A 68 7.82 37.09 -6.00
C SER A 68 6.49 36.46 -5.67
N THR A 69 5.72 37.10 -4.78
CA THR A 69 4.38 36.65 -4.39
C THR A 69 3.39 37.81 -4.42
N LEU A 70 2.30 37.62 -5.15
CA LEU A 70 1.30 38.65 -5.43
C LEU A 70 -0.09 38.10 -5.16
N ALA A 71 -0.97 38.90 -4.54
CA ALA A 71 -2.38 38.57 -4.32
C ALA A 71 -3.27 39.81 -4.47
N TRP A 72 -4.54 39.61 -4.81
CA TRP A 72 -5.51 40.71 -4.79
C TRP A 72 -5.66 41.24 -3.37
N LYS A 73 -5.77 42.57 -3.21
CA LYS A 73 -5.84 43.19 -1.88
C LYS A 73 -7.00 42.71 -1.01
N THR A 74 -8.07 42.24 -1.64
CA THR A 74 -9.30 41.77 -1.00
C THR A 74 -9.26 40.32 -0.57
N VAL A 75 -8.20 39.57 -0.92
CA VAL A 75 -8.07 38.14 -0.65
C VAL A 75 -7.34 37.93 0.68
N ASP A 76 -7.79 36.93 1.44
CA ASP A 76 -7.11 36.52 2.66
C ASP A 76 -5.72 35.97 2.33
N ARG A 77 -4.70 36.68 2.81
CA ARG A 77 -3.29 36.35 2.57
C ARG A 77 -2.86 35.10 3.32
N LEU A 78 -3.45 34.83 4.48
CA LEU A 78 -3.13 33.66 5.29
C LEU A 78 -3.58 32.39 4.57
N THR A 79 -4.84 32.33 4.17
CA THR A 79 -5.39 31.18 3.41
C THR A 79 -4.62 30.94 2.12
N LEU A 80 -4.27 31.99 1.36
CA LEU A 80 -3.52 31.82 0.11
C LEU A 80 -2.10 31.29 0.37
N PHE A 81 -1.47 31.73 1.45
CA PHE A 81 -0.16 31.25 1.84
C PHE A 81 -0.19 29.80 2.38
N GLU A 82 -1.21 29.42 3.15
CA GLU A 82 -1.44 28.03 3.57
C GLU A 82 -1.60 27.11 2.37
N GLN A 83 -2.38 27.53 1.36
CA GLN A 83 -2.50 26.78 0.10
C GLN A 83 -1.17 26.67 -0.66
N LEU A 84 -0.33 27.70 -0.62
CA LEU A 84 1.02 27.63 -1.19
C LEU A 84 1.89 26.59 -0.47
N MET A 85 1.84 26.56 0.87
CA MET A 85 2.59 25.58 1.66
C MET A 85 2.09 24.16 1.39
N MET A 86 0.77 23.99 1.35
CA MET A 86 0.12 22.73 0.99
C MET A 86 0.55 22.26 -0.40
N TYR A 87 0.56 23.17 -1.39
CA TYR A 87 1.03 22.86 -2.74
C TYR A 87 2.46 22.31 -2.74
N PHE A 88 3.42 23.02 -2.13
CA PHE A 88 4.81 22.56 -2.14
C PHE A 88 5.02 21.28 -1.32
N SER A 89 4.26 21.08 -0.25
CA SER A 89 4.27 19.84 0.53
C SER A 89 3.75 18.65 -0.32
N LYS A 90 2.62 18.80 -1.02
CA LYS A 90 2.09 17.80 -1.96
C LYS A 90 3.10 17.41 -3.04
N HIS A 91 3.89 18.37 -3.49
CA HIS A 91 4.92 18.16 -4.51
C HIS A 91 6.28 17.70 -3.93
N ARG A 92 6.29 17.27 -2.66
CA ARG A 92 7.46 16.70 -1.97
C ARG A 92 8.71 17.57 -2.04
N MET A 93 8.55 18.89 -1.94
CA MET A 93 9.68 19.83 -1.90
C MET A 93 10.51 19.66 -0.63
N LYS A 94 11.81 19.92 -0.68
CA LYS A 94 12.71 19.79 0.48
C LYS A 94 12.66 21.01 1.38
N THR A 95 12.77 22.19 0.78
CA THR A 95 12.77 23.45 1.52
C THR A 95 12.05 24.53 0.73
N LEU A 96 11.51 25.51 1.44
CA LEU A 96 11.07 26.77 0.86
C LEU A 96 11.77 27.91 1.57
N GLN A 97 12.46 28.74 0.79
CA GLN A 97 13.15 29.94 1.25
C GLN A 97 12.49 31.19 0.68
N MET A 98 12.41 32.23 1.51
CA MET A 98 11.92 33.53 1.11
C MET A 98 12.62 34.65 1.88
N LYS A 99 12.62 35.84 1.30
CA LYS A 99 12.95 37.08 2.00
C LYS A 99 11.66 37.83 2.36
N VAL A 100 11.61 38.50 3.50
CA VAL A 100 10.46 39.33 3.91
C VAL A 100 10.89 40.76 4.20
N ALA A 101 9.95 41.69 4.21
CA ALA A 101 10.19 43.08 4.59
C ALA A 101 10.36 43.18 6.11
N PRO A 102 11.09 44.20 6.61
CA PRO A 102 11.31 44.40 8.04
C PRO A 102 10.02 44.43 8.87
N ASN A 103 8.94 44.97 8.32
CA ASN A 103 7.64 45.07 9.01
C ASN A 103 6.85 43.75 9.07
N GLN A 104 7.38 42.66 8.55
CA GLN A 104 6.77 41.32 8.56
C GLN A 104 7.63 40.28 9.27
N ALA A 105 8.71 40.68 9.94
CA ALA A 105 9.61 39.77 10.65
C ALA A 105 8.93 38.95 11.76
N ASN A 106 7.76 39.40 12.23
CA ASN A 106 6.92 38.74 13.25
C ASN A 106 5.55 38.29 12.69
N SER A 107 5.44 38.09 11.38
CA SER A 107 4.19 37.69 10.73
C SER A 107 3.80 36.25 11.10
N PRO A 108 2.52 35.93 11.35
CA PRO A 108 2.06 34.55 11.51
C PRO A 108 2.36 33.66 10.29
N LEU A 109 2.56 34.25 9.11
CA LEU A 109 2.95 33.55 7.89
C LEU A 109 4.35 32.91 7.99
N LEU A 110 5.15 33.33 8.96
CA LEU A 110 6.48 32.77 9.22
C LEU A 110 6.44 31.62 10.23
N ASP A 111 5.26 31.18 10.66
CA ASP A 111 5.16 30.01 11.53
C ASP A 111 5.74 28.76 10.84
N GLY A 112 6.56 28.02 11.58
CA GLY A 112 7.36 26.90 11.03
C GLY A 112 8.53 27.29 10.11
N PHE A 113 8.89 28.58 10.01
CA PHE A 113 10.10 29.03 9.32
C PHE A 113 11.23 29.36 10.29
N GLU A 114 12.43 28.94 9.92
CA GLU A 114 13.66 29.32 10.60
C GLU A 114 14.31 30.51 9.90
N ARG A 115 14.81 31.49 10.67
CA ARG A 115 15.60 32.58 10.11
C ARG A 115 17.00 32.09 9.78
N VAL A 116 17.40 32.20 8.52
CA VAL A 116 18.70 31.72 8.01
C VAL A 116 19.65 32.84 7.60
N ASP A 117 19.14 34.06 7.36
CA ASP A 117 19.92 35.27 7.07
C ASP A 117 19.12 36.54 7.42
N GLU A 118 19.64 37.73 7.11
CA GLU A 118 18.94 39.00 7.25
C GLU A 118 17.62 38.98 6.47
N LEU A 119 16.52 39.01 7.23
CA LEU A 119 15.14 38.96 6.73
C LEU A 119 14.84 37.75 5.83
N THR A 120 15.68 36.71 5.88
CA THR A 120 15.54 35.52 5.04
C THR A 120 15.19 34.34 5.92
N TYR A 121 14.14 33.65 5.51
CA TYR A 121 13.49 32.60 6.25
C TYR A 121 13.40 31.34 5.40
N ARG A 122 13.58 30.19 6.02
CA ARG A 122 13.53 28.89 5.38
C ARG A 122 12.64 27.96 6.18
N ARG A 123 11.70 27.31 5.50
CA ARG A 123 10.96 26.16 6.01
C ARG A 123 11.52 24.90 5.39
N THR A 124 11.78 23.90 6.22
CA THR A 124 12.09 22.55 5.77
C THR A 124 10.80 21.74 5.80
N PHE A 125 10.51 21.01 4.73
CA PHE A 125 9.41 20.06 4.74
C PHE A 125 9.94 18.72 5.24
N SER A 126 9.20 18.11 6.16
CA SER A 126 9.40 16.73 6.60
C SER A 126 8.29 15.87 6.02
N TYR A 127 8.62 14.62 5.68
CA TYR A 127 7.65 13.63 5.23
C TYR A 127 7.74 12.40 6.15
N PRO A 128 7.23 12.50 7.39
CA PRO A 128 7.29 11.39 8.33
C PRO A 128 6.60 10.16 7.76
N VAL A 129 7.32 9.02 7.78
CA VAL A 129 6.87 7.74 7.23
C VAL A 129 6.21 6.90 8.31
N ALA A 130 4.96 6.46 8.14
CA ALA A 130 4.33 5.51 9.03
C ALA A 130 4.21 4.13 8.38
N LEU A 131 4.41 3.08 9.16
CA LEU A 131 4.11 1.71 8.77
C LEU A 131 2.87 1.24 9.54
N VAL A 132 1.79 0.94 8.82
CA VAL A 132 0.52 0.50 9.40
C VAL A 132 0.34 -0.98 9.11
N LEU A 133 0.24 -1.79 10.17
CA LEU A 133 0.18 -3.24 10.15
C LEU A 133 -1.22 -3.70 10.57
N GLY A 134 -1.90 -4.37 9.65
CA GLY A 134 -3.28 -4.79 9.84
C GLY A 134 -3.44 -6.11 10.59
N GLY A 135 -4.63 -6.36 11.10
CA GLY A 135 -4.97 -7.67 11.65
C GLY A 135 -5.14 -8.74 10.56
N GLY A 136 -4.85 -9.99 10.93
CA GLY A 136 -4.96 -11.17 10.05
C GLY A 136 -4.47 -12.50 10.62
N GLY A 137 -4.31 -12.60 11.95
CA GLY A 137 -3.91 -13.84 12.62
C GLY A 137 -2.60 -14.42 12.08
N ALA A 138 -2.61 -15.66 11.60
CA ALA A 138 -1.44 -16.37 11.09
C ALA A 138 -0.78 -15.75 9.85
N HIS A 139 -1.40 -14.74 9.24
CA HIS A 139 -0.88 -14.07 8.04
C HIS A 139 0.13 -12.96 8.34
N GLY A 140 0.38 -12.65 9.62
CA GLY A 140 1.31 -11.58 10.02
C GLY A 140 2.77 -11.80 9.58
N ALA A 141 3.18 -13.03 9.25
CA ALA A 141 4.51 -13.28 8.68
C ALA A 141 4.75 -12.50 7.36
N PHE A 142 3.69 -12.20 6.61
CA PHE A 142 3.77 -11.32 5.43
C PHE A 142 4.32 -9.93 5.78
N GLU A 143 3.92 -9.38 6.92
CA GLU A 143 4.32 -8.04 7.36
C GLU A 143 5.82 -7.95 7.69
N ALA A 144 6.43 -9.06 8.14
CA ALA A 144 7.87 -9.14 8.38
C ALA A 144 8.67 -8.96 7.08
N GLY A 145 8.30 -9.67 6.01
CA GLY A 145 8.92 -9.50 4.69
C GLY A 145 8.70 -8.10 4.10
N VAL A 146 7.55 -7.48 4.38
CA VAL A 146 7.31 -6.08 4.00
C VAL A 146 8.30 -5.15 4.70
N PHE A 147 8.41 -5.27 6.02
CA PHE A 147 9.32 -4.46 6.81
C PHE A 147 10.78 -4.61 6.35
N ASP A 148 11.22 -5.84 6.05
CA ASP A 148 12.58 -6.12 5.58
C ASP A 148 12.93 -5.37 4.29
N VAL A 149 12.02 -5.38 3.31
CA VAL A 149 12.23 -4.66 2.05
C VAL A 149 12.26 -3.16 2.31
N LEU A 150 11.28 -2.59 3.03
CA LEU A 150 11.24 -1.15 3.33
C LEU A 150 12.53 -0.69 4.02
N LYS A 151 12.96 -1.40 5.07
CA LYS A 151 14.20 -1.14 5.80
C LYS A 151 15.42 -1.22 4.88
N SER A 152 15.52 -2.25 4.03
CA SER A 152 16.64 -2.42 3.09
C SER A 152 16.74 -1.31 2.05
N ARG A 153 15.63 -0.62 1.76
CA ARG A 153 15.56 0.53 0.84
C ARG A 153 15.73 1.88 1.55
N GLY A 154 15.99 1.88 2.85
CA GLY A 154 16.14 3.10 3.65
C GLY A 154 14.80 3.82 3.91
N ILE A 155 13.67 3.14 3.68
CA ILE A 155 12.35 3.63 4.05
C ILE A 155 12.15 3.28 5.53
N ILE A 156 12.54 4.21 6.39
CA ILE A 156 12.53 4.02 7.85
C ILE A 156 11.29 4.69 8.43
N PRO A 157 10.38 3.93 9.08
CA PRO A 157 9.23 4.52 9.73
C PRO A 157 9.65 5.33 10.97
N HIS A 158 8.96 6.45 11.20
CA HIS A 158 9.00 7.17 12.49
C HIS A 158 7.95 6.66 13.46
N GLU A 159 6.89 6.02 12.93
CA GLU A 159 5.83 5.39 13.71
C GLU A 159 5.44 4.04 13.07
N VAL A 160 5.20 3.05 13.92
CA VAL A 160 4.56 1.78 13.57
C VAL A 160 3.21 1.68 14.28
N LEU A 161 2.16 1.38 13.51
CA LEU A 161 0.82 1.15 14.03
C LEU A 161 0.42 -0.30 13.82
N GLY A 162 -0.15 -0.94 14.83
CA GLY A 162 -0.47 -2.37 14.77
C GLY A 162 -1.85 -2.73 15.26
N VAL A 163 -2.50 -3.69 14.59
CA VAL A 163 -3.80 -4.25 15.00
C VAL A 163 -3.72 -5.76 15.05
N SER A 164 -4.18 -6.38 16.13
CA SER A 164 -4.14 -7.84 16.31
C SER A 164 -2.72 -8.36 16.13
N VAL A 165 -2.50 -9.30 15.22
CA VAL A 165 -1.15 -9.74 14.84
C VAL A 165 -0.21 -8.59 14.46
N GLY A 166 -0.72 -7.54 13.80
CA GLY A 166 0.06 -6.36 13.47
C GLY A 166 0.57 -5.62 14.71
N SER A 167 -0.09 -5.73 15.87
CA SER A 167 0.41 -5.18 17.14
C SER A 167 1.61 -5.96 17.68
N ILE A 168 1.66 -7.27 17.45
CA ILE A 168 2.81 -8.12 17.82
C ILE A 168 4.01 -7.78 16.92
N ASN A 169 3.79 -7.63 15.61
CA ASN A 169 4.85 -7.21 14.69
C ASN A 169 5.31 -5.77 14.94
N ALA A 170 4.38 -4.83 15.19
CA ALA A 170 4.71 -3.44 15.49
C ALA A 170 5.58 -3.34 16.75
N MET A 171 5.29 -4.15 17.78
CA MET A 171 6.14 -4.26 18.97
C MET A 171 7.57 -4.66 18.60
N SER A 172 7.75 -5.70 17.80
CA SER A 172 9.10 -6.14 17.37
C SER A 172 9.83 -5.12 16.49
N PHE A 173 9.12 -4.25 15.77
CA PHE A 173 9.76 -3.28 14.87
C PHE A 173 10.16 -1.95 15.54
N MET A 174 9.93 -1.78 16.85
CA MET A 174 10.25 -0.54 17.59
C MET A 174 11.74 -0.16 17.55
N HIS A 175 12.65 -1.13 17.40
CA HIS A 175 14.09 -0.89 17.22
C HIS A 175 14.57 -1.10 15.79
N LEU A 176 13.64 -1.11 14.84
CA LEU A 176 13.91 -1.34 13.42
C LEU A 176 14.59 -2.69 13.16
N ASP A 177 14.28 -3.74 13.94
CA ASP A 177 14.83 -5.07 13.79
C ASP A 177 13.71 -6.10 13.64
N SER A 178 13.73 -6.89 12.57
CA SER A 178 12.75 -7.94 12.32
C SER A 178 13.15 -9.29 12.90
N THR A 179 14.34 -9.43 13.49
CA THR A 179 14.86 -10.71 14.01
C THR A 179 13.90 -11.37 14.99
N ILE A 180 13.32 -10.59 15.91
CA ILE A 180 12.35 -11.08 16.91
C ILE A 180 11.04 -11.49 16.23
N SER A 181 10.58 -10.73 15.23
CA SER A 181 9.40 -11.06 14.44
C SER A 181 9.60 -12.39 13.71
N HIS A 182 10.71 -12.56 12.97
CA HIS A 182 11.05 -13.82 12.28
C HIS A 182 11.16 -15.00 13.24
N ALA A 183 11.87 -14.85 14.37
CA ALA A 183 11.97 -15.91 15.37
C ALA A 183 10.60 -16.28 15.97
N THR A 184 9.69 -15.31 16.12
CA THR A 184 8.31 -15.56 16.52
C THR A 184 7.60 -16.39 15.46
N TRP A 185 7.67 -15.98 14.19
CA TRP A 185 7.01 -16.66 13.08
C TRP A 185 7.53 -18.07 12.77
N ASP A 186 8.81 -18.33 13.05
CA ASP A 186 9.45 -19.65 12.90
C ASP A 186 9.03 -20.64 13.99
N THR A 187 8.57 -20.16 15.15
CA THR A 187 8.29 -20.99 16.33
C THR A 187 6.81 -21.05 16.69
N LEU A 188 6.00 -20.12 16.19
CA LEU A 188 4.58 -20.04 16.53
C LEU A 188 3.76 -21.15 15.86
N THR A 189 3.05 -21.92 16.67
CA THR A 189 2.13 -22.98 16.22
C THR A 189 0.73 -22.79 16.82
N THR A 190 -0.30 -23.29 16.14
CA THR A 190 -1.70 -23.09 16.55
C THR A 190 -2.01 -23.59 17.96
N ASP A 191 -1.41 -24.69 18.39
CA ASP A 191 -1.56 -25.26 19.73
C ASP A 191 -0.98 -24.36 20.82
N VAL A 192 0.13 -23.66 20.55
CA VAL A 192 0.74 -22.68 21.46
C VAL A 192 -0.13 -21.44 21.61
N VAL A 193 -0.75 -20.97 20.51
CA VAL A 193 -1.58 -19.76 20.52
C VAL A 193 -2.94 -19.97 21.20
N TYR A 194 -3.58 -21.12 20.97
CA TYR A 194 -4.97 -21.36 21.41
C TYR A 194 -5.14 -22.42 22.49
N GLU A 195 -4.06 -22.97 23.06
CA GLU A 195 -4.12 -23.98 24.14
C GLU A 195 -4.96 -25.22 23.77
N VAL A 196 -5.06 -25.52 22.48
CA VAL A 196 -5.74 -26.73 22.00
C VAL A 196 -4.76 -27.90 22.07
N PRO A 197 -5.14 -29.06 22.66
CA PRO A 197 -4.26 -30.23 22.67
C PRO A 197 -3.89 -30.57 21.24
N GLU A 198 -2.58 -30.61 20.96
CA GLU A 198 -1.92 -30.88 19.67
C GLU A 198 -2.94 -31.45 18.65
N VAL A 199 -3.60 -30.55 17.91
CA VAL A 199 -4.76 -30.95 17.12
C VAL A 199 -4.24 -31.86 16.02
N GLY A 200 -4.52 -33.15 16.18
CA GLY A 200 -4.06 -34.20 15.31
C GLY A 200 -4.29 -33.86 13.84
N VAL A 201 -3.18 -33.74 13.12
CA VAL A 201 -2.98 -34.18 11.72
C VAL A 201 -3.82 -33.51 10.61
N SER A 202 -4.83 -32.65 10.86
CA SER A 202 -5.52 -31.93 9.75
C SER A 202 -6.29 -30.64 10.10
N ARG A 203 -6.32 -29.69 9.13
CA ARG A 203 -7.09 -28.42 9.15
C ARG A 203 -8.59 -28.57 9.46
N VAL A 204 -9.17 -29.74 9.18
CA VAL A 204 -10.60 -30.02 9.38
C VAL A 204 -10.94 -30.16 10.86
N ASP A 205 -10.01 -30.66 11.67
CA ASP A 205 -10.25 -30.91 13.09
C ASP A 205 -10.12 -29.64 13.94
N PHE A 206 -9.26 -28.71 13.54
CA PHE A 206 -9.22 -27.37 14.12
C PHE A 206 -10.52 -26.59 13.86
N SER A 207 -10.99 -26.58 12.60
CA SER A 207 -12.25 -25.91 12.23
C SER A 207 -13.46 -26.43 13.00
N LYS A 208 -13.55 -27.76 13.22
CA LYS A 208 -14.60 -28.38 14.05
C LYS A 208 -14.47 -27.99 15.52
N THR A 209 -13.25 -27.91 16.04
CA THR A 209 -12.97 -27.50 17.41
C THR A 209 -13.45 -26.07 17.65
N VAL A 210 -13.08 -25.13 16.78
CA VAL A 210 -13.53 -23.73 16.84
C VAL A 210 -15.07 -23.65 16.77
N ALA A 211 -15.70 -24.35 15.82
CA ALA A 211 -17.16 -24.35 15.69
C ALA A 211 -17.86 -24.88 16.96
N THR A 212 -17.31 -25.92 17.59
CA THR A 212 -17.86 -26.50 18.83
C THR A 212 -17.76 -25.52 20.00
N HIS A 213 -16.62 -24.83 20.13
CA HIS A 213 -16.38 -23.83 21.18
C HIS A 213 -17.31 -22.61 21.03
N LEU A 214 -17.50 -22.13 19.80
CA LEU A 214 -18.41 -21.02 19.50
C LEU A 214 -19.88 -21.35 19.84
N VAL A 215 -20.34 -22.58 19.55
CA VAL A 215 -21.70 -23.04 19.92
C VAL A 215 -21.85 -23.18 21.43
N GLY A 216 -20.81 -23.66 22.12
CA GLY A 216 -20.79 -23.80 23.59
C GLY A 216 -20.56 -22.50 24.37
N ARG A 217 -20.21 -21.39 23.69
CA ARG A 217 -19.71 -20.14 24.30
C ARG A 217 -18.50 -20.36 25.22
N HIS A 218 -17.67 -21.34 24.91
CA HIS A 218 -16.41 -21.58 25.60
C HIS A 218 -15.33 -20.79 24.87
N TYR A 219 -14.78 -19.78 25.56
CA TYR A 219 -13.69 -18.96 25.03
C TYR A 219 -12.35 -19.63 25.30
N PHE A 220 -11.39 -19.44 24.40
CA PHE A 220 -9.99 -19.69 24.73
C PHE A 220 -9.49 -18.62 25.72
N GLU A 221 -8.71 -19.07 26.69
CA GLU A 221 -8.03 -18.20 27.65
C GLU A 221 -6.76 -17.62 27.01
N LYS A 222 -6.33 -16.47 27.53
CA LYS A 222 -5.24 -15.65 26.96
C LYS A 222 -3.90 -15.85 27.65
N GLU A 223 -3.82 -16.80 28.58
CA GLU A 223 -2.68 -16.94 29.48
C GLU A 223 -1.44 -17.47 28.74
N SER A 224 -1.57 -18.45 27.84
CA SER A 224 -0.42 -18.91 27.04
C SER A 224 0.12 -17.83 26.11
N LEU A 225 -0.75 -17.06 25.46
CA LEU A 225 -0.30 -15.92 24.66
C LEU A 225 0.39 -14.87 25.54
N ARG A 226 -0.13 -14.58 26.75
CA ARG A 226 0.53 -13.70 27.72
C ARG A 226 1.94 -14.19 28.06
N GLN A 227 2.08 -15.47 28.39
CA GLN A 227 3.37 -16.07 28.76
C GLN A 227 4.38 -16.05 27.62
N LEU A 228 3.91 -16.16 26.38
CA LEU A 228 4.74 -16.06 25.17
C LEU A 228 5.22 -14.62 24.92
N ILE A 229 4.33 -13.63 24.98
CA ILE A 229 4.66 -12.25 24.58
C ILE A 229 5.32 -11.43 25.70
N TYR A 230 4.99 -11.68 26.97
CA TYR A 230 5.45 -10.85 28.08
C TYR A 230 6.99 -10.72 28.17
N PRO A 231 7.79 -11.79 28.01
CA PRO A 231 9.25 -11.66 28.01
C PRO A 231 9.77 -10.79 26.86
N VAL A 232 9.13 -10.87 25.69
CA VAL A 232 9.47 -10.05 24.52
C VAL A 232 9.11 -8.60 24.79
N VAL A 233 7.90 -8.31 25.27
CA VAL A 233 7.46 -6.96 25.67
C VAL A 233 8.42 -6.34 26.68
N ALA A 234 8.81 -7.08 27.71
CA ALA A 234 9.73 -6.60 28.73
C ALA A 234 11.13 -6.32 28.16
N HIS A 235 11.60 -7.13 27.22
CA HIS A 235 12.85 -6.90 26.51
C HIS A 235 12.80 -5.64 25.63
N GLU A 236 11.73 -5.50 24.85
CA GLU A 236 11.51 -4.39 23.93
C GLU A 236 11.42 -3.05 24.67
N LEU A 237 10.68 -2.99 25.77
CA LEU A 237 10.55 -1.78 26.60
C LEU A 237 11.82 -1.44 27.40
N ALA A 238 12.74 -2.39 27.60
CA ALA A 238 14.01 -2.12 28.28
C ALA A 238 15.02 -1.36 27.41
N THR A 239 14.75 -1.22 26.11
CA THR A 239 15.61 -0.55 25.14
C THR A 239 14.94 0.73 24.62
N PRO A 240 15.65 1.87 24.51
CA PRO A 240 15.07 3.10 23.97
C PRO A 240 14.48 2.86 22.57
N ARG A 241 13.18 3.18 22.40
CA ARG A 241 12.50 3.02 21.12
C ARG A 241 13.08 3.96 20.06
N LEU A 242 13.27 3.46 18.84
CA LEU A 242 13.68 4.25 17.68
C LEU A 242 12.47 4.74 16.87
N VAL A 243 11.34 4.07 17.05
CA VAL A 243 10.09 4.28 16.34
C VAL A 243 8.97 4.36 17.36
N GLU A 244 8.06 5.32 17.22
CA GLU A 244 6.85 5.38 18.04
C GLU A 244 5.93 4.19 17.72
N MET A 245 5.22 3.67 18.72
CA MET A 245 4.31 2.54 18.53
C MET A 245 2.91 2.89 19.01
N THR A 246 1.92 2.64 18.16
CA THR A 246 0.50 2.72 18.52
C THR A 246 -0.21 1.42 18.15
N LEU A 247 -1.07 0.91 19.02
CA LEU A 247 -1.95 -0.22 18.69
C LEU A 247 -3.41 0.14 18.83
N VAL A 248 -4.30 -0.64 18.20
CA VAL A 248 -5.75 -0.45 18.30
C VAL A 248 -6.44 -1.69 18.84
N ALA A 249 -7.35 -1.50 19.78
CA ALA A 249 -8.32 -2.49 20.24
C ALA A 249 -9.76 -1.96 20.07
N THR A 250 -10.75 -2.82 20.23
CA THR A 250 -12.16 -2.45 20.11
C THR A 250 -12.86 -2.54 21.47
N GLU A 251 -13.44 -1.42 21.96
CA GLU A 251 -14.20 -1.38 23.21
C GLU A 251 -15.56 -2.08 23.07
N LEU A 252 -15.89 -2.99 23.99
CA LEU A 252 -17.21 -3.62 24.10
C LEU A 252 -18.09 -2.92 25.16
N PRO A 253 -19.43 -2.86 24.96
CA PRO A 253 -20.19 -3.38 23.81
C PRO A 253 -20.37 -2.37 22.66
N LEU A 254 -19.82 -1.16 22.78
CA LEU A 254 -20.10 -0.05 21.87
C LEU A 254 -19.33 -0.11 20.54
N LEU A 255 -18.39 -1.05 20.40
CA LEU A 255 -17.52 -1.26 19.24
C LEU A 255 -16.76 0.00 18.82
N ARG A 256 -16.31 0.78 19.80
CA ARG A 256 -15.52 1.99 19.55
C ARG A 256 -14.04 1.62 19.41
N PRO A 257 -13.31 2.19 18.45
CA PRO A 257 -11.87 2.03 18.40
C PRO A 257 -11.24 2.69 19.63
N ALA A 258 -10.26 2.01 20.22
CA ALA A 258 -9.45 2.49 21.33
C ALA A 258 -7.97 2.31 20.96
N SER A 259 -7.27 3.44 20.79
CA SER A 259 -5.84 3.44 20.51
C SER A 259 -5.03 3.52 21.80
N PHE A 260 -3.91 2.81 21.83
CA PHE A 260 -2.92 2.87 22.90
C PHE A 260 -1.56 3.15 22.28
N SER A 261 -0.98 4.30 22.61
CA SER A 261 0.39 4.67 22.21
C SER A 261 1.36 4.33 23.32
N VAL A 262 2.46 3.68 22.97
CA VAL A 262 3.53 3.33 23.90
C VAL A 262 4.32 4.58 24.25
N THR A 263 4.57 4.77 25.54
CA THR A 263 5.28 5.92 26.11
C THR A 263 6.44 5.45 26.98
N ASP A 264 7.28 6.38 27.44
CA ASP A 264 8.40 6.04 28.33
C ASP A 264 7.92 5.57 29.71
N GLU A 265 6.67 5.89 30.08
CA GLU A 265 6.03 5.42 31.31
C GLU A 265 5.30 4.08 31.16
N THR A 266 5.16 3.57 29.94
CA THR A 266 4.42 2.32 29.68
C THR A 266 5.09 1.12 30.34
N THR A 267 4.33 0.40 31.17
CA THR A 267 4.81 -0.82 31.82
C THR A 267 4.66 -2.05 30.92
N ALA A 268 5.45 -3.10 31.21
CA ALA A 268 5.35 -4.37 30.49
C ALA A 268 3.96 -5.02 30.66
N ASP A 269 3.35 -4.90 31.84
CA ASP A 269 1.98 -5.39 32.08
C ASP A 269 0.96 -4.66 31.21
N GLU A 270 1.03 -3.33 31.13
CA GLU A 270 0.10 -2.52 30.32
C GLU A 270 0.22 -2.85 28.83
N LEU A 271 1.43 -2.84 28.27
CA LEU A 271 1.62 -3.14 26.85
C LEU A 271 1.18 -4.58 26.54
N THR A 272 1.48 -5.54 27.41
CA THR A 272 1.02 -6.92 27.27
C THR A 272 -0.51 -7.00 27.25
N ASP A 273 -1.20 -6.36 28.20
CA ASP A 273 -2.66 -6.33 28.26
C ASP A 273 -3.28 -5.73 26.99
N TRP A 274 -2.69 -4.66 26.48
CA TRP A 274 -3.16 -4.00 25.26
C TRP A 274 -2.91 -4.82 23.98
N ILE A 275 -1.79 -5.52 23.87
CA ILE A 275 -1.55 -6.47 22.76
C ILE A 275 -2.54 -7.64 22.81
N LEU A 276 -2.79 -8.19 24.01
CA LEU A 276 -3.81 -9.24 24.20
C LEU A 276 -5.20 -8.73 23.84
N ALA A 277 -5.55 -7.50 24.23
CA ALA A 277 -6.81 -6.87 23.86
C ALA A 277 -6.94 -6.72 22.34
N SER A 278 -5.90 -6.19 21.69
CA SER A 278 -5.84 -5.98 20.24
C SER A 278 -5.93 -7.29 19.45
N SER A 279 -5.57 -8.42 20.05
CA SER A 279 -5.55 -9.76 19.43
C SER A 279 -6.69 -10.69 19.89
N ALA A 280 -7.60 -10.22 20.76
CA ALA A 280 -8.68 -11.03 21.31
C ALA A 280 -9.82 -11.23 20.30
N PHE A 281 -9.64 -12.16 19.36
CA PHE A 281 -10.60 -12.46 18.29
C PHE A 281 -11.91 -13.05 18.84
N TYR A 282 -12.84 -12.20 19.25
CA TYR A 282 -14.14 -12.58 19.81
C TYR A 282 -15.05 -13.25 18.76
N PRO A 283 -15.86 -14.28 19.06
CA PRO A 283 -16.03 -14.96 20.35
C PRO A 283 -15.08 -16.15 20.53
N VAL A 284 -14.01 -16.27 19.75
CA VAL A 284 -13.02 -17.35 19.88
C VAL A 284 -12.17 -17.14 21.14
N VAL A 285 -11.67 -15.92 21.34
CA VAL A 285 -10.88 -15.50 22.52
C VAL A 285 -11.73 -14.60 23.43
N SER A 286 -11.57 -14.73 24.74
CA SER A 286 -12.31 -13.94 25.72
C SER A 286 -11.90 -12.45 25.68
N PRO A 287 -12.83 -11.49 25.92
CA PRO A 287 -12.48 -10.08 26.04
C PRO A 287 -11.45 -9.82 27.15
N VAL A 288 -10.63 -8.79 26.97
CA VAL A 288 -9.63 -8.34 27.95
C VAL A 288 -10.18 -7.18 28.77
N MET A 289 -10.04 -7.25 30.09
CA MET A 289 -10.44 -6.19 31.01
C MET A 289 -9.27 -5.24 31.25
N ILE A 290 -9.38 -3.99 30.81
CA ILE A 290 -8.38 -2.95 31.07
C ILE A 290 -9.11 -1.76 31.69
N ASN A 291 -8.67 -1.32 32.88
CA ASN A 291 -9.23 -0.15 33.58
C ASN A 291 -10.77 -0.18 33.71
N GLY A 292 -11.35 -1.35 33.97
CA GLY A 292 -12.80 -1.53 34.16
C GLY A 292 -13.62 -1.60 32.87
N LYS A 293 -12.99 -1.60 31.70
CA LYS A 293 -13.63 -1.75 30.38
C LYS A 293 -13.22 -3.05 29.70
N GLN A 294 -14.10 -3.59 28.86
CA GLN A 294 -13.83 -4.78 28.04
C GLN A 294 -13.34 -4.38 26.65
N TYR A 295 -12.30 -5.05 26.18
CA TYR A 295 -11.74 -4.86 24.85
C TYR A 295 -11.62 -6.20 24.11
N ILE A 296 -11.79 -6.15 22.81
CA ILE A 296 -11.59 -7.26 21.86
C ILE A 296 -10.72 -6.78 20.70
N ASP A 297 -10.45 -7.69 19.76
CA ASP A 297 -9.59 -7.45 18.61
C ASP A 297 -9.87 -6.12 17.91
N GLY A 298 -8.82 -5.35 17.61
CA GLY A 298 -8.95 -4.04 16.98
C GLY A 298 -9.55 -4.09 15.58
N GLY A 299 -9.44 -5.24 14.90
CA GLY A 299 -9.99 -5.48 13.57
C GLY A 299 -11.51 -5.29 13.48
N TYR A 300 -12.23 -5.39 14.60
CA TYR A 300 -13.68 -5.15 14.66
C TYR A 300 -14.09 -3.68 14.47
N SER A 301 -13.20 -2.73 14.77
CA SER A 301 -13.50 -1.30 14.68
C SER A 301 -12.60 -0.56 13.70
N ASN A 302 -11.31 -0.92 13.63
CA ASN A 302 -10.35 -0.30 12.73
C ASN A 302 -9.17 -1.25 12.46
N ASN A 303 -9.30 -2.13 11.45
CA ASN A 303 -8.27 -3.13 11.13
C ASN A 303 -7.01 -2.54 10.49
N LEU A 304 -7.07 -1.32 9.97
CA LEU A 304 -5.96 -0.70 9.24
C LEU A 304 -5.92 0.80 9.59
N PRO A 305 -5.31 1.19 10.73
CA PRO A 305 -5.46 2.51 11.34
C PRO A 305 -4.67 3.64 10.63
N ILE A 306 -4.85 3.75 9.31
CA ILE A 306 -4.24 4.78 8.45
C ILE A 306 -4.66 6.17 8.89
N ASN A 307 -5.92 6.33 9.33
CA ASN A 307 -6.43 7.59 9.82
C ASN A 307 -5.66 8.06 11.07
N ILE A 308 -5.32 7.14 11.99
CA ILE A 308 -4.54 7.45 13.19
C ILE A 308 -3.12 7.87 12.82
N ALA A 309 -2.48 7.14 11.91
CA ALA A 309 -1.15 7.50 11.40
C ALA A 309 -1.15 8.91 10.76
N ALA A 310 -2.18 9.24 9.99
CA ALA A 310 -2.33 10.55 9.39
C ALA A 310 -2.60 11.66 10.42
N ASP A 311 -3.41 11.38 11.44
CA ASP A 311 -3.67 12.29 12.56
C ASP A 311 -2.40 12.56 13.39
N HIS A 312 -1.50 11.57 13.48
CA HIS A 312 -0.17 11.71 14.07
C HIS A 312 0.83 12.48 13.16
N GLY A 313 0.42 12.85 11.95
CA GLY A 313 1.17 13.71 11.05
C GLY A 313 1.97 12.99 9.97
N ALA A 314 1.79 11.67 9.79
CA ALA A 314 2.42 10.92 8.72
C ALA A 314 2.05 11.49 7.34
N LYS A 315 3.06 11.61 6.46
CA LYS A 315 2.89 12.08 5.08
C LYS A 315 3.12 10.99 4.05
N GLU A 316 3.73 9.90 4.46
CA GLU A 316 3.92 8.70 3.66
C GLU A 316 3.56 7.50 4.51
N ILE A 317 2.52 6.76 4.11
CA ILE A 317 1.96 5.69 4.90
C ILE A 317 2.06 4.41 4.10
N TYR A 318 2.82 3.43 4.58
CA TYR A 318 2.86 2.09 4.05
C TYR A 318 1.86 1.24 4.83
N ALA A 319 0.72 0.93 4.21
CA ALA A 319 -0.39 0.25 4.85
C ALA A 319 -0.46 -1.21 4.39
N VAL A 320 -0.08 -2.12 5.29
CA VAL A 320 -0.04 -3.56 5.05
C VAL A 320 -1.38 -4.16 5.41
N SER A 321 -2.12 -4.61 4.40
CA SER A 321 -3.45 -5.20 4.56
C SER A 321 -3.39 -6.65 4.11
N ILE A 322 -3.40 -7.53 5.12
CA ILE A 322 -3.39 -8.99 4.98
C ILE A 322 -4.80 -9.58 4.93
N MET A 323 -5.81 -8.82 5.37
CA MET A 323 -7.23 -9.14 5.20
C MET A 323 -7.91 -8.13 4.29
N ASP A 324 -8.94 -8.60 3.57
CA ASP A 324 -9.84 -7.74 2.79
C ASP A 324 -10.59 -6.79 3.74
N GLY A 325 -10.52 -5.49 3.45
CA GLY A 325 -11.18 -4.43 4.23
C GLY A 325 -10.27 -3.21 4.35
N VAL A 326 -10.65 -2.13 3.67
CA VAL A 326 -10.04 -0.80 3.86
C VAL A 326 -11.00 0.01 4.74
N PRO A 327 -10.53 0.88 5.63
CA PRO A 327 -11.40 1.87 6.22
C PRO A 327 -11.98 2.74 5.08
N GLU A 328 -13.28 2.59 4.81
CA GLU A 328 -13.94 3.31 3.72
C GLU A 328 -14.24 4.77 4.07
N ASP A 329 -14.24 5.12 5.36
CA ASP A 329 -14.70 6.41 5.86
C ASP A 329 -13.63 7.16 6.66
N TRP A 330 -12.62 7.72 5.98
CA TRP A 330 -11.76 8.73 6.59
C TRP A 330 -11.34 9.82 5.60
N THR A 331 -11.10 11.02 6.12
CA THR A 331 -10.66 12.15 5.29
C THR A 331 -9.14 12.15 5.22
N ARG A 332 -8.59 11.65 4.10
CA ARG A 332 -7.15 11.66 3.88
C ARG A 332 -6.60 13.09 3.76
N PRO A 333 -5.56 13.47 4.52
CA PRO A 333 -4.84 14.69 4.29
C PRO A 333 -4.32 14.76 2.87
N ASP A 334 -4.51 15.94 2.30
CA ASP A 334 -4.27 16.24 0.91
C ASP A 334 -2.79 16.08 0.49
N ASP A 335 -1.87 16.14 1.47
CA ASP A 335 -0.43 16.00 1.36
C ASP A 335 0.11 14.64 1.85
N ALA A 336 -0.77 13.70 2.22
CA ALA A 336 -0.40 12.35 2.61
C ALA A 336 -0.54 11.36 1.42
N VAL A 337 0.47 10.52 1.24
CA VAL A 337 0.44 9.41 0.27
C VAL A 337 0.29 8.11 1.03
N VAL A 338 -0.59 7.23 0.55
CA VAL A 338 -0.82 5.90 1.13
C VAL A 338 -0.43 4.85 0.09
N HIS A 339 0.52 4.01 0.44
CA HIS A 339 0.96 2.85 -0.32
C HIS A 339 0.30 1.61 0.28
N TYR A 340 -0.69 1.04 -0.41
CA TYR A 340 -1.33 -0.19 0.03
C TYR A 340 -0.49 -1.39 -0.38
N ILE A 341 -0.04 -2.17 0.60
CA ILE A 341 0.67 -3.42 0.38
C ILE A 341 -0.29 -4.56 0.73
N ARG A 342 -0.87 -5.16 -0.31
CA ARG A 342 -1.85 -6.25 -0.22
C ARG A 342 -1.42 -7.40 -1.08
N THR A 343 -1.60 -8.62 -0.61
CA THR A 343 -1.35 -9.81 -1.41
C THR A 343 -2.57 -10.14 -2.27
N PRO A 344 -2.40 -10.47 -3.56
CA PRO A 344 -3.49 -11.05 -4.37
C PRO A 344 -3.64 -12.56 -4.12
N TRP A 345 -2.70 -13.17 -3.39
CA TRP A 345 -2.73 -14.58 -3.04
C TRP A 345 -3.66 -14.81 -1.85
N GLN A 346 -4.54 -15.79 -2.00
CA GLN A 346 -5.34 -16.27 -0.88
C GLN A 346 -4.45 -17.04 0.09
N PHE A 347 -4.38 -16.54 1.31
CA PHE A 347 -3.75 -17.25 2.41
C PHE A 347 -4.69 -18.32 3.00
N GLY A 348 -4.11 -19.20 3.82
CA GLY A 348 -4.86 -20.20 4.56
C GLY A 348 -5.83 -19.61 5.60
N PRO A 349 -6.49 -20.43 6.42
CA PRO A 349 -7.35 -19.94 7.50
C PRO A 349 -6.59 -18.99 8.45
N LEU A 350 -7.28 -17.98 8.98
CA LEU A 350 -6.68 -16.93 9.84
C LEU A 350 -6.06 -17.46 11.13
N LEU A 351 -6.50 -18.62 11.61
CA LEU A 351 -6.09 -19.19 12.91
C LEU A 351 -5.10 -20.36 12.73
N ASP A 352 -4.64 -20.62 11.51
CA ASP A 352 -3.74 -21.73 11.16
C ASP A 352 -2.28 -21.26 11.15
N PHE A 353 -1.60 -21.31 12.31
CA PHE A 353 -0.19 -20.97 12.48
C PHE A 353 0.71 -22.18 12.19
N PHE A 354 1.39 -22.16 11.03
CA PHE A 354 2.32 -23.21 10.61
C PHE A 354 3.65 -22.59 10.12
N PRO A 355 4.81 -22.95 10.71
CA PRO A 355 6.09 -22.37 10.34
C PRO A 355 6.44 -22.46 8.84
N ASP A 356 6.14 -23.58 8.18
CA ASP A 356 6.40 -23.74 6.74
C ASP A 356 5.64 -22.71 5.88
N LEU A 357 4.45 -22.27 6.34
CA LEU A 357 3.68 -21.21 5.66
C LEU A 357 4.18 -19.81 6.00
N SER A 358 4.76 -19.61 7.19
CA SER A 358 5.33 -18.33 7.60
C SER A 358 6.42 -17.88 6.62
N GLY A 359 7.36 -18.77 6.26
CA GLY A 359 8.42 -18.44 5.30
C GLY A 359 7.91 -18.12 3.89
N GLU A 360 6.83 -18.80 3.46
CA GLU A 360 6.12 -18.48 2.22
C GLU A 360 5.53 -17.06 2.28
N TYR A 361 4.85 -16.70 3.37
CA TYR A 361 4.22 -15.39 3.53
C TYR A 361 5.24 -14.27 3.62
N VAL A 362 6.36 -14.45 4.33
CA VAL A 362 7.50 -13.52 4.34
C VAL A 362 7.93 -13.22 2.90
N THR A 363 8.23 -14.26 2.12
CA THR A 363 8.70 -14.12 0.74
C THR A 363 7.68 -13.38 -0.13
N LEU A 364 6.38 -13.66 0.03
CA LEU A 364 5.31 -12.94 -0.65
C LEU A 364 5.21 -11.47 -0.22
N GLY A 365 5.47 -11.17 1.06
CA GLY A 365 5.57 -9.80 1.59
C GLY A 365 6.70 -9.01 0.95
N GLU A 366 7.87 -9.65 0.80
CA GLU A 366 9.01 -9.05 0.11
C GLU A 366 8.70 -8.76 -1.36
N ILE A 367 8.20 -9.75 -2.09
CA ILE A 367 7.84 -9.62 -3.52
C ILE A 367 6.82 -8.50 -3.70
N ARG A 368 5.75 -8.51 -2.91
CA ARG A 368 4.69 -7.50 -3.05
C ARG A 368 5.19 -6.11 -2.73
N THR A 369 6.08 -5.96 -1.75
CA THR A 369 6.68 -4.66 -1.44
C THR A 369 7.54 -4.16 -2.59
N LYS A 370 8.39 -5.01 -3.17
CA LYS A 370 9.18 -4.66 -4.36
C LYS A 370 8.29 -4.25 -5.55
N GLN A 371 7.14 -4.90 -5.75
CA GLN A 371 6.16 -4.51 -6.77
C GLN A 371 5.56 -3.13 -6.51
N VAL A 372 5.12 -2.87 -5.26
CA VAL A 372 4.57 -1.57 -4.86
C VAL A 372 5.59 -0.44 -4.98
N LEU A 373 6.89 -0.74 -4.76
CA LEU A 373 7.99 0.20 -4.96
C LEU A 373 8.39 0.36 -6.44
N GLY A 374 7.80 -0.40 -7.36
CA GLY A 374 8.09 -0.37 -8.80
C GLY A 374 9.41 -1.03 -9.20
N GLU A 375 10.02 -1.82 -8.31
CA GLU A 375 11.23 -2.60 -8.59
C GLU A 375 10.92 -3.87 -9.37
N LEU A 376 9.75 -4.45 -9.12
CA LEU A 376 9.20 -5.59 -9.83
C LEU A 376 7.88 -5.22 -10.49
N GLY A 377 7.58 -5.89 -11.60
CA GLY A 377 6.27 -5.89 -12.24
C GLY A 377 5.47 -7.14 -11.85
N GLY A 378 4.41 -7.38 -12.62
CA GLY A 378 3.46 -8.44 -12.33
C GLY A 378 2.49 -8.05 -11.21
N TYR A 379 1.40 -8.81 -11.10
CA TYR A 379 0.45 -8.67 -10.01
C TYR A 379 0.53 -9.89 -9.09
N TYR A 380 0.38 -11.09 -9.67
CA TYR A 380 0.53 -12.34 -8.93
C TYR A 380 1.97 -12.84 -8.84
N TYR A 381 2.76 -12.65 -9.90
CA TYR A 381 4.12 -13.17 -9.99
C TYR A 381 5.16 -12.05 -10.02
N ALA A 382 6.36 -12.34 -9.52
CA ALA A 382 7.49 -11.42 -9.59
C ALA A 382 8.11 -11.42 -11.01
N LEU A 383 7.84 -10.37 -11.77
CA LEU A 383 8.36 -10.17 -13.13
C LEU A 383 9.16 -8.88 -13.22
N PRO A 384 9.90 -8.62 -14.32
CA PRO A 384 10.54 -7.32 -14.53
C PRO A 384 9.48 -6.22 -14.62
N ALA A 385 9.77 -5.03 -14.07
CA ALA A 385 8.83 -3.90 -14.06
C ALA A 385 8.44 -3.42 -15.47
N ASP A 386 9.31 -3.65 -16.46
CA ASP A 386 9.14 -3.27 -17.86
C ASP A 386 8.72 -4.44 -18.77
N VAL A 387 8.20 -5.54 -18.20
CA VAL A 387 7.82 -6.74 -18.95
C VAL A 387 6.74 -6.42 -20.02
N ASP A 388 7.03 -6.70 -21.29
CA ASP A 388 6.07 -6.54 -22.38
C ASP A 388 5.37 -7.87 -22.70
N VAL A 389 4.11 -7.94 -22.28
CA VAL A 389 3.17 -9.03 -22.57
C VAL A 389 1.92 -8.54 -23.29
N SER A 390 1.95 -7.32 -23.86
CA SER A 390 0.81 -6.70 -24.54
C SER A 390 0.25 -7.53 -25.71
N TRP A 391 1.10 -8.37 -26.32
CA TRP A 391 0.72 -9.31 -27.37
C TRP A 391 -0.23 -10.44 -26.90
N LEU A 392 -0.34 -10.67 -25.59
CA LEU A 392 -1.34 -11.54 -24.96
C LEU A 392 -2.62 -10.80 -24.55
N GLY A 393 -2.69 -9.48 -24.74
CA GLY A 393 -3.86 -8.67 -24.44
C GLY A 393 -4.70 -8.35 -25.67
N GLY A 394 -5.94 -7.94 -25.42
CA GLY A 394 -6.77 -7.31 -26.44
C GLY A 394 -6.92 -8.14 -27.73
N VAL A 395 -6.92 -7.42 -28.85
CA VAL A 395 -7.04 -8.02 -30.19
C VAL A 395 -5.75 -8.77 -30.58
N GLN A 396 -4.60 -8.46 -29.97
CA GLN A 396 -3.33 -9.11 -30.29
C GLN A 396 -3.34 -10.60 -29.90
N LEU A 397 -3.95 -10.93 -28.76
CA LEU A 397 -4.17 -12.32 -28.35
C LEU A 397 -4.93 -13.11 -29.42
N VAL A 398 -6.01 -12.53 -29.95
CA VAL A 398 -6.85 -13.17 -30.98
C VAL A 398 -6.04 -13.40 -32.26
N LYS A 399 -5.27 -12.40 -32.69
CA LYS A 399 -4.38 -12.52 -33.86
C LYS A 399 -3.32 -13.60 -33.65
N TRP A 400 -2.73 -13.68 -32.47
CA TRP A 400 -1.71 -14.67 -32.15
C TRP A 400 -2.29 -16.09 -32.13
N LEU A 401 -3.45 -16.30 -31.50
CA LEU A 401 -4.18 -17.57 -31.52
C LEU A 401 -4.57 -18.01 -32.95
N ALA A 402 -4.85 -17.07 -33.86
CA ALA A 402 -5.20 -17.37 -35.24
C ALA A 402 -4.01 -17.87 -36.10
N THR A 403 -2.77 -17.77 -35.62
CA THR A 403 -1.58 -18.16 -36.38
C THR A 403 -1.40 -19.67 -36.54
N ASP A 404 -2.09 -20.48 -35.74
CA ASP A 404 -1.99 -21.94 -35.76
C ASP A 404 -3.36 -22.59 -35.99
N PRO A 405 -3.48 -23.59 -36.88
CA PRO A 405 -4.74 -24.29 -37.13
C PRO A 405 -5.38 -24.93 -35.89
N VAL A 406 -4.59 -25.31 -34.89
CA VAL A 406 -5.10 -25.92 -33.64
C VAL A 406 -5.82 -24.89 -32.77
N THR A 407 -5.33 -23.65 -32.73
CA THR A 407 -5.86 -22.58 -31.89
C THR A 407 -6.79 -21.62 -32.64
N ALA A 408 -6.78 -21.64 -33.98
CA ALA A 408 -7.65 -20.80 -34.81
C ALA A 408 -9.15 -20.89 -34.48
N PRO A 409 -9.74 -22.05 -34.11
CA PRO A 409 -11.13 -22.11 -33.68
C PRO A 409 -11.42 -21.29 -32.41
N ILE A 410 -10.47 -21.23 -31.46
CA ILE A 410 -10.57 -20.41 -30.25
C ILE A 410 -10.51 -18.93 -30.64
N ALA A 411 -9.58 -18.55 -31.52
CA ALA A 411 -9.47 -17.19 -32.03
C ALA A 411 -10.77 -16.73 -32.70
N ASN A 412 -11.35 -17.55 -33.57
CA ASN A 412 -12.61 -17.25 -34.24
C ASN A 412 -13.75 -17.01 -33.24
N ALA A 413 -13.88 -17.84 -32.21
CA ALA A 413 -14.90 -17.65 -31.19
C ALA A 413 -14.71 -16.36 -30.38
N LEU A 414 -13.45 -15.98 -30.08
CA LEU A 414 -13.15 -14.71 -29.41
C LEU A 414 -13.51 -13.47 -30.24
N THR A 415 -13.72 -13.60 -31.56
CA THR A 415 -14.25 -12.49 -32.37
C THR A 415 -15.74 -12.26 -32.20
N GLU A 416 -16.48 -13.22 -31.61
CA GLU A 416 -17.89 -13.05 -31.32
C GLU A 416 -18.06 -12.17 -30.07
N LEU A 417 -18.76 -11.03 -30.23
CA LEU A 417 -18.94 -10.04 -29.16
C LEU A 417 -19.36 -10.63 -27.80
N PRO A 418 -20.30 -11.59 -27.71
CA PRO A 418 -20.70 -12.16 -26.43
C PRO A 418 -19.59 -12.97 -25.75
N VAL A 419 -18.76 -13.67 -26.52
CA VAL A 419 -17.61 -14.44 -26.01
C VAL A 419 -16.50 -13.48 -25.60
N TRP A 420 -16.23 -12.45 -26.41
CA TRP A 420 -15.27 -11.40 -26.11
C TRP A 420 -15.58 -10.71 -24.77
N LEU A 421 -16.82 -10.28 -24.57
CA LEU A 421 -17.23 -9.62 -23.32
C LEU A 421 -17.11 -10.55 -22.11
N ALA A 422 -17.50 -11.82 -22.26
CA ALA A 422 -17.38 -12.80 -21.20
C ALA A 422 -15.90 -13.07 -20.84
N TRP A 423 -15.02 -13.19 -21.83
CA TRP A 423 -13.57 -13.31 -21.64
C TRP A 423 -13.00 -12.10 -20.88
N GLN A 424 -13.32 -10.89 -21.33
CA GLN A 424 -12.84 -9.65 -20.71
C GLN A 424 -13.30 -9.54 -19.25
N GLN A 425 -14.58 -9.82 -18.96
CA GLN A 425 -15.10 -9.82 -17.59
C GLN A 425 -14.48 -10.91 -16.71
N TRP A 426 -14.21 -12.07 -17.30
CA TRP A 426 -13.57 -13.17 -16.59
C TRP A 426 -12.14 -12.81 -16.22
N LEU A 427 -11.38 -12.24 -17.15
CA LEU A 427 -9.99 -11.82 -17.00
C LEU A 427 -9.82 -10.62 -16.05
N ALA A 428 -10.76 -9.67 -16.08
CA ALA A 428 -10.73 -8.45 -15.27
C ALA A 428 -10.63 -8.70 -13.75
N ARG A 429 -10.97 -9.91 -13.28
CA ARG A 429 -10.83 -10.33 -11.88
C ARG A 429 -9.38 -10.48 -11.41
N ASP A 430 -8.45 -10.59 -12.34
CA ASP A 430 -7.03 -10.81 -12.07
C ASP A 430 -6.14 -9.65 -12.54
N ILE A 431 -6.75 -8.61 -13.12
CA ILE A 431 -6.03 -7.37 -13.41
C ILE A 431 -5.78 -6.68 -12.07
N ASP A 432 -4.55 -6.19 -11.86
CA ASP A 432 -4.24 -5.36 -10.71
C ASP A 432 -5.28 -4.23 -10.61
N PRO A 433 -6.02 -4.09 -9.49
CA PRO A 433 -7.01 -3.04 -9.32
C PRO A 433 -6.48 -1.63 -9.58
N ASP A 434 -5.17 -1.42 -9.41
CA ASP A 434 -4.50 -0.13 -9.63
C ASP A 434 -3.98 0.05 -11.07
N ALA A 435 -4.01 -0.99 -11.91
CA ALA A 435 -3.55 -0.94 -13.29
C ALA A 435 -4.65 -0.48 -14.27
N THR A 436 -4.23 0.15 -15.37
CA THR A 436 -5.10 0.38 -16.51
C THR A 436 -5.41 -0.97 -17.16
N GLY A 437 -6.69 -1.32 -17.30
CA GLY A 437 -7.14 -2.54 -17.99
C GLY A 437 -6.89 -2.54 -19.51
N ASP A 438 -5.77 -1.97 -19.95
CA ASP A 438 -5.30 -1.87 -21.32
C ASP A 438 -4.71 -3.19 -21.83
N GLU A 439 -4.12 -3.19 -23.03
CA GLU A 439 -3.56 -4.40 -23.64
C GLU A 439 -2.41 -5.01 -22.81
N ALA A 440 -1.59 -4.18 -22.14
CA ALA A 440 -0.51 -4.69 -21.30
C ALA A 440 -1.07 -5.35 -20.03
N GLY A 441 -2.00 -4.69 -19.34
CA GLY A 441 -2.68 -5.25 -18.17
C GLY A 441 -3.45 -6.53 -18.47
N GLN A 442 -4.17 -6.58 -19.60
CA GLN A 442 -4.85 -7.80 -20.06
C GLN A 442 -3.87 -8.92 -20.42
N GLY A 443 -2.75 -8.58 -21.06
CA GLY A 443 -1.72 -9.56 -21.39
C GLY A 443 -1.10 -10.19 -20.14
N LEU A 444 -0.82 -9.37 -19.13
CA LEU A 444 -0.29 -9.81 -17.85
C LEU A 444 -1.30 -10.71 -17.11
N ALA A 445 -2.55 -10.28 -16.99
CA ALA A 445 -3.61 -11.09 -16.39
C ALA A 445 -3.77 -12.44 -17.12
N THR A 446 -3.59 -12.47 -18.45
CA THR A 446 -3.71 -13.70 -19.25
C THR A 446 -2.61 -14.70 -18.90
N ILE A 447 -1.35 -14.26 -18.88
CA ILE A 447 -0.21 -15.13 -18.61
C ILE A 447 -0.14 -15.55 -17.14
N GLU A 448 -0.41 -14.64 -16.20
CA GLU A 448 -0.39 -14.94 -14.76
C GLU A 448 -1.56 -15.85 -14.35
N ARG A 449 -2.74 -15.70 -14.97
CA ARG A 449 -3.84 -16.64 -14.73
C ARG A 449 -3.52 -18.04 -15.24
N LEU A 450 -2.90 -18.15 -16.41
CA LEU A 450 -2.41 -19.44 -16.91
C LEU A 450 -1.40 -20.05 -15.93
N ALA A 451 -0.43 -19.27 -15.46
CA ALA A 451 0.57 -19.72 -14.49
C ALA A 451 -0.06 -20.20 -13.18
N ARG A 452 -1.04 -19.47 -12.64
CA ARG A 452 -1.79 -19.87 -11.42
C ARG A 452 -2.54 -21.18 -11.60
N LEU A 453 -3.30 -21.33 -12.69
CA LEU A 453 -4.04 -22.57 -12.95
C LEU A 453 -3.11 -23.78 -13.05
N LEU A 454 -1.88 -23.57 -13.52
CA LEU A 454 -0.86 -24.61 -13.63
C LEU A 454 -0.01 -24.79 -12.37
N ALA A 455 -0.22 -23.99 -11.33
CA ALA A 455 0.55 -23.97 -10.09
C ALA A 455 2.06 -23.73 -10.32
N VAL A 456 2.40 -22.75 -11.17
CA VAL A 456 3.78 -22.25 -11.28
C VAL A 456 4.17 -21.63 -9.94
N ASP A 457 5.43 -21.87 -9.52
CA ASP A 457 5.97 -21.41 -8.25
C ASP A 457 5.88 -19.88 -8.15
N LYS A 458 5.20 -19.41 -7.12
CA LYS A 458 4.91 -17.98 -6.89
C LYS A 458 6.01 -17.26 -6.10
N LEU A 459 6.96 -18.00 -5.55
CA LEU A 459 8.03 -17.45 -4.70
C LEU A 459 9.30 -17.10 -5.48
N GLN A 460 9.32 -17.39 -6.79
CA GLN A 460 10.45 -17.12 -7.66
C GLN A 460 10.28 -15.78 -8.38
N GLU A 461 11.39 -15.04 -8.45
CA GLU A 461 11.53 -13.92 -9.39
C GLU A 461 11.89 -14.48 -10.77
N TYR A 462 11.12 -14.09 -11.78
CA TYR A 462 11.31 -14.54 -13.15
C TYR A 462 11.71 -13.39 -14.08
N ASP A 463 12.38 -13.75 -15.17
CA ASP A 463 12.29 -12.96 -16.41
C ASP A 463 11.21 -13.58 -17.32
N LEU A 464 10.83 -12.91 -18.40
CA LEU A 464 9.76 -13.41 -19.27
C LEU A 464 10.08 -14.80 -19.87
N THR A 465 11.35 -15.07 -20.20
CA THR A 465 11.76 -16.35 -20.80
C THR A 465 11.68 -17.48 -19.78
N THR A 466 12.21 -17.27 -18.58
CA THR A 466 12.17 -18.25 -17.48
C THR A 466 10.75 -18.47 -16.97
N PHE A 467 9.91 -17.42 -16.95
CA PHE A 467 8.50 -17.55 -16.61
C PHE A 467 7.73 -18.40 -17.62
N VAL A 468 7.90 -18.14 -18.93
CA VAL A 468 7.27 -18.95 -19.97
C VAL A 468 7.76 -20.39 -19.93
N ALA A 469 9.05 -20.63 -19.68
CA ALA A 469 9.59 -21.97 -19.52
C ALA A 469 8.95 -22.70 -18.31
N ALA A 470 8.78 -22.00 -17.18
CA ALA A 470 8.12 -22.54 -15.99
C ALA A 470 6.65 -22.88 -16.27
N ILE A 471 5.91 -22.01 -16.97
CA ILE A 471 4.53 -22.26 -17.42
C ILE A 471 4.45 -23.50 -18.30
N VAL A 472 5.33 -23.63 -19.30
CA VAL A 472 5.32 -24.78 -20.21
C VAL A 472 5.71 -26.07 -19.48
N ALA A 473 6.66 -26.02 -18.56
CA ALA A 473 7.04 -27.15 -17.72
C ALA A 473 5.87 -27.60 -16.83
N ALA A 474 5.22 -26.66 -16.13
CA ALA A 474 4.03 -26.92 -15.31
C ALA A 474 2.85 -27.43 -16.16
N GLY A 475 2.71 -26.95 -17.40
CA GLY A 475 1.71 -27.44 -18.35
C GLY A 475 1.91 -28.90 -18.77
N ARG A 476 3.12 -29.47 -18.66
CA ARG A 476 3.39 -30.89 -18.92
C ARG A 476 2.96 -31.79 -17.77
N THR A 477 3.01 -31.28 -16.53
CA THR A 477 2.66 -32.02 -15.31
C THR A 477 1.21 -31.84 -14.88
N ASN A 478 0.68 -30.62 -15.02
CA ASN A 478 -0.63 -30.20 -14.49
C ASN A 478 -1.65 -29.92 -15.60
N ARG A 479 -1.51 -30.54 -16.77
CA ARG A 479 -2.38 -30.28 -17.93
C ARG A 479 -3.87 -30.49 -17.63
N GLN A 480 -4.22 -31.39 -16.70
CA GLN A 480 -5.61 -31.62 -16.29
C GLN A 480 -6.29 -30.39 -15.66
N ALA A 481 -5.53 -29.37 -15.23
CA ALA A 481 -6.09 -28.13 -14.71
C ALA A 481 -6.72 -27.25 -15.80
N LEU A 482 -6.48 -27.54 -17.08
CA LEU A 482 -7.05 -26.82 -18.21
C LEU A 482 -7.99 -27.73 -19.01
N PRO A 483 -9.10 -27.19 -19.54
CA PRO A 483 -10.04 -27.97 -20.32
C PRO A 483 -9.38 -28.44 -21.63
N THR A 484 -9.59 -29.70 -21.96
CA THR A 484 -9.23 -30.27 -23.26
C THR A 484 -10.51 -30.46 -24.07
N PRO A 485 -10.77 -29.64 -25.12
CA PRO A 485 -11.99 -29.78 -25.89
C PRO A 485 -12.00 -31.12 -26.64
N THR A 486 -12.97 -31.99 -26.32
CA THR A 486 -13.14 -33.32 -26.91
C THR A 486 -14.02 -33.32 -28.16
N HIS A 487 -14.72 -32.21 -28.43
CA HIS A 487 -15.64 -32.00 -29.55
C HIS A 487 -15.42 -30.64 -30.23
N HIS A 488 -16.21 -30.33 -31.27
CA HIS A 488 -16.22 -29.01 -31.89
C HIS A 488 -16.47 -27.91 -30.85
N LEU A 489 -15.61 -26.88 -30.86
CA LEU A 489 -15.71 -25.69 -30.01
C LEU A 489 -16.95 -24.87 -30.40
N THR A 490 -18.08 -25.16 -29.77
CA THR A 490 -19.31 -24.35 -29.93
C THR A 490 -19.23 -23.10 -29.06
N ARG A 491 -19.95 -22.03 -29.45
CA ARG A 491 -20.09 -20.82 -28.64
C ARG A 491 -20.54 -21.12 -27.20
N THR A 492 -21.53 -22.01 -27.05
CA THR A 492 -22.05 -22.43 -25.73
C THR A 492 -20.98 -23.09 -24.87
N TYR A 493 -20.12 -23.92 -25.47
CA TYR A 493 -19.02 -24.56 -24.75
C TYR A 493 -18.02 -23.54 -24.24
N ILE A 494 -17.60 -22.58 -25.08
CA ILE A 494 -16.60 -21.58 -24.69
C ILE A 494 -17.12 -20.65 -23.60
N LEU A 495 -18.37 -20.20 -23.70
CA LEU A 495 -18.98 -19.38 -22.65
C LEU A 495 -19.05 -20.11 -21.29
N ALA A 496 -19.15 -21.44 -21.29
CA ALA A 496 -19.13 -22.25 -20.08
C ALA A 496 -17.70 -22.60 -19.60
N ASN A 497 -16.68 -22.47 -20.45
CA ASN A 497 -15.30 -22.88 -20.21
C ASN A 497 -14.32 -21.85 -20.79
N LEU A 498 -14.34 -20.61 -20.27
CA LEU A 498 -13.54 -19.50 -20.80
C LEU A 498 -12.02 -19.75 -20.70
N ASP A 499 -11.61 -20.56 -19.73
CA ASP A 499 -10.24 -21.07 -19.55
C ASP A 499 -9.72 -21.93 -20.71
N VAL A 500 -10.58 -22.38 -21.64
CA VAL A 500 -10.12 -23.01 -22.90
C VAL A 500 -9.25 -22.09 -23.75
N VAL A 501 -9.42 -20.76 -23.61
CA VAL A 501 -8.54 -19.78 -24.24
C VAL A 501 -7.10 -19.97 -23.76
N LEU A 502 -6.92 -20.22 -22.46
CA LEU A 502 -5.60 -20.46 -21.85
C LEU A 502 -4.99 -21.78 -22.30
N THR A 503 -5.80 -22.81 -22.61
CA THR A 503 -5.33 -24.03 -23.28
C THR A 503 -4.67 -23.71 -24.63
N GLY A 504 -5.28 -22.79 -25.40
CA GLY A 504 -4.72 -22.30 -26.66
C GLY A 504 -3.41 -21.54 -26.47
N VAL A 505 -3.35 -20.65 -25.47
CA VAL A 505 -2.13 -19.93 -25.11
C VAL A 505 -0.99 -20.89 -24.74
N LEU A 506 -1.24 -21.85 -23.84
CA LEU A 506 -0.26 -22.85 -23.43
C LEU A 506 0.28 -23.65 -24.61
N TYR A 507 -0.60 -24.03 -25.55
CA TYR A 507 -0.22 -24.76 -26.76
C TYR A 507 0.79 -23.97 -27.61
N LEU A 508 0.51 -22.68 -27.86
CA LEU A 508 1.38 -21.82 -28.65
C LEU A 508 2.69 -21.47 -27.93
N LEU A 509 2.66 -21.25 -26.61
CA LEU A 509 3.87 -21.09 -25.80
C LEU A 509 4.78 -22.32 -25.91
N SER A 510 4.19 -23.52 -25.77
CA SER A 510 4.91 -24.80 -25.87
C SER A 510 5.54 -25.03 -27.26
N LYS A 511 4.90 -24.53 -28.33
CA LYS A 511 5.43 -24.61 -29.70
C LYS A 511 6.52 -23.57 -29.96
N SER A 512 6.37 -22.38 -29.38
CA SER A 512 7.32 -21.26 -29.52
C SER A 512 8.63 -21.53 -28.78
N GLU A 513 8.57 -22.21 -27.62
CA GLU A 513 9.73 -22.71 -26.88
C GLU A 513 10.57 -23.68 -27.74
N LYS A 514 9.92 -24.68 -28.35
CA LYS A 514 10.56 -25.65 -29.26
C LYS A 514 11.20 -25.03 -30.49
N THR A 515 10.78 -23.83 -30.88
CA THR A 515 11.27 -23.11 -32.06
C THR A 515 12.14 -21.89 -31.72
N SER A 516 12.44 -21.68 -30.43
CA SER A 516 13.23 -20.55 -29.90
C SER A 516 12.74 -19.16 -30.35
N ARG A 517 11.42 -19.00 -30.53
CA ARG A 517 10.80 -17.76 -31.03
C ARG A 517 10.43 -16.73 -29.96
N ILE A 518 10.55 -17.08 -28.67
CA ILE A 518 10.10 -16.24 -27.55
C ILE A 518 11.08 -15.08 -27.27
N SER A 519 12.30 -15.10 -27.84
CA SER A 519 13.36 -14.11 -27.62
C SER A 519 13.33 -12.87 -28.54
N LYS A 520 12.23 -12.63 -29.27
CA LYS A 520 12.11 -11.49 -30.20
C LYS A 520 10.81 -10.73 -30.06
#